data_AF-A0AAD9LD28-F1
#
_entry.id   AF-A0AAD9LD28-F1
#
_cell.length_a   1.000
_cell.length_b   1.000
_cell.length_c   1.000
_cell.angle_alpha   90.00
_cell.angle_beta   90.00
_cell.angle_gamma   90.00
#
_symmetry.space_group_name_H-M   'P 1'
#
loop_
_entity.id
_entity.type
_entity.pdbx_description
1 polymer ?
#
loop_
_entity_poly.entity_id
_entity_poly.type
_entity_poly.pdbx_seq_one_letter_code
_entity_poly.pdbx_strand_id
1 'polypeptide(L)'
;MPTMEKLVPWLNKDWKLRELVLTRVTCISGFYVHLQAEELTKITIRQCYQVQEPAIVAPNLETLVIDHCPVVKFRAETNLPQIKNLSISSRNFTAAQARHLIKEMLPKSPALDNLSLSGCSQLEQILVDPGDLPALSLLDLSGCPKLERVHVTSKLLKILDLARNDSLQYVLLDLDNIEDLDLSFLMNLTHLYIRSPSLRRLNLRGCSQLMRNTTSVNCPNLQLVVLQGTTLDVDDFNRPEGNDEVFALPASTSF
;
A
#
# COMPACT_ATOMS: atom_id res chain seq x y z
N MET A 1 -17.70 4.50 -31.32
CA MET A 1 -17.85 3.43 -30.31
C MET A 1 -18.08 4.11 -28.98
N PRO A 2 -19.04 3.68 -28.13
CA PRO A 2 -19.52 4.50 -27.03
C PRO A 2 -18.43 4.62 -25.96
N THR A 3 -17.67 5.71 -26.05
CA THR A 3 -16.89 6.30 -24.98
C THR A 3 -17.84 6.62 -23.85
N MET A 4 -17.40 6.42 -22.60
CA MET A 4 -18.13 6.82 -21.41
C MET A 4 -18.23 8.36 -21.24
N GLU A 5 -18.09 9.13 -22.34
CA GLU A 5 -18.42 10.57 -22.44
C GLU A 5 -19.87 10.87 -22.01
N LYS A 6 -20.71 9.85 -21.77
CA LYS A 6 -22.10 9.98 -21.35
C LYS A 6 -22.46 9.33 -20.00
N LEU A 7 -21.55 9.25 -19.03
CA LEU A 7 -22.01 9.39 -17.62
C LEU A 7 -22.39 10.85 -17.30
N VAL A 8 -21.96 11.79 -18.17
CA VAL A 8 -22.15 13.23 -18.05
C VAL A 8 -23.61 13.71 -17.97
N PRO A 9 -24.68 13.05 -18.47
CA PRO A 9 -26.01 13.56 -18.21
C PRO A 9 -26.59 13.12 -16.85
N TRP A 10 -25.96 12.21 -16.10
CA TRP A 10 -26.62 11.52 -14.98
C TRP A 10 -26.07 11.86 -13.59
N LEU A 11 -24.98 12.62 -13.43
CA LEU A 11 -24.48 13.03 -12.10
C LEU A 11 -24.35 14.55 -12.03
N ASN A 12 -25.50 15.22 -12.14
CA ASN A 12 -25.63 16.67 -11.93
C ASN A 12 -25.43 17.01 -10.43
N LYS A 13 -25.05 18.25 -10.12
CA LYS A 13 -24.86 18.77 -8.75
C LYS A 13 -26.06 18.51 -7.83
N ASP A 14 -27.27 18.45 -8.39
CA ASP A 14 -28.52 18.24 -7.64
C ASP A 14 -28.71 16.79 -7.15
N TRP A 15 -27.83 15.87 -7.53
CA TRP A 15 -27.94 14.48 -7.16
C TRP A 15 -27.50 14.22 -5.72
N LYS A 16 -28.40 13.64 -4.93
CA LYS A 16 -28.14 13.16 -3.57
C LYS A 16 -27.46 11.79 -3.52
N LEU A 17 -26.75 11.41 -4.59
CA LEU A 17 -26.10 10.11 -4.66
C LEU A 17 -24.86 10.12 -3.76
N ARG A 18 -24.84 9.22 -2.78
CA ARG A 18 -23.74 9.10 -1.80
C ARG A 18 -22.74 8.01 -2.15
N GLU A 19 -23.22 6.94 -2.78
CA GLU A 19 -22.42 5.77 -3.14
C GLU A 19 -22.68 5.35 -4.58
N LEU A 20 -21.61 5.14 -5.34
CA LEU A 20 -21.66 4.61 -6.70
C LEU A 20 -20.92 3.27 -6.74
N VAL A 21 -21.61 2.21 -7.14
CA VAL A 21 -21.02 0.87 -7.29
C VAL A 21 -21.13 0.42 -8.73
N LEU A 22 -19.99 0.13 -9.35
CA LEU A 22 -19.87 -0.39 -10.71
C LEU A 22 -19.27 -1.79 -10.63
N THR A 23 -20.02 -2.82 -11.02
CA THR A 23 -19.55 -4.21 -11.02
C THR A 23 -19.72 -4.85 -12.38
N ARG A 24 -18.64 -5.37 -12.98
CA ARG A 24 -18.62 -6.02 -14.30
C ARG A 24 -19.19 -5.15 -15.43
N VAL A 25 -18.99 -3.84 -15.34
CA VAL A 25 -19.45 -2.89 -16.35
C VAL A 25 -18.45 -2.88 -17.51
N THR A 26 -18.92 -3.13 -18.72
CA THR A 26 -18.12 -3.41 -19.93
C THR A 26 -18.10 -2.27 -20.96
N CYS A 27 -18.71 -1.12 -20.65
CA CYS A 27 -18.74 0.08 -21.48
C CYS A 27 -17.82 1.20 -20.96
N ILE A 28 -16.74 0.82 -20.27
CA ILE A 28 -15.82 1.72 -19.57
C ILE A 28 -14.46 1.77 -20.27
N SER A 29 -14.42 2.03 -21.57
CA SER A 29 -13.13 2.26 -22.24
C SER A 29 -12.59 3.63 -21.82
N GLY A 30 -11.50 3.64 -21.05
CA GLY A 30 -10.83 4.86 -20.60
C GLY A 30 -11.62 5.63 -19.54
N PHE A 31 -11.85 5.01 -18.37
CA PHE A 31 -12.65 5.52 -17.24
C PHE A 31 -12.31 6.97 -16.87
N TYR A 32 -12.96 7.91 -17.55
CA TYR A 32 -12.94 9.32 -17.25
C TYR A 32 -14.24 9.63 -16.55
N VAL A 33 -14.15 9.90 -15.26
CA VAL A 33 -15.28 10.14 -14.38
C VAL A 33 -15.06 11.48 -13.72
N HIS A 34 -15.61 12.51 -14.35
CA HIS A 34 -15.71 13.83 -13.75
C HIS A 34 -17.02 13.90 -12.98
N LEU A 35 -16.94 13.82 -11.66
CA LEU A 35 -18.10 13.82 -10.78
C LEU A 35 -18.25 15.18 -10.14
N GLN A 36 -19.31 15.88 -10.52
CA GLN A 36 -19.72 17.14 -9.87
C GLN A 36 -20.77 16.90 -8.77
N ALA A 37 -21.08 15.63 -8.46
CA ALA A 37 -22.02 15.28 -7.41
C ALA A 37 -21.44 15.66 -6.04
N GLU A 38 -22.05 16.65 -5.38
CA GLU A 38 -21.55 17.18 -4.11
C GLU A 38 -21.72 16.19 -2.95
N GLU A 39 -22.73 15.32 -2.98
CA GLU A 39 -23.00 14.36 -1.91
C GLU A 39 -22.25 13.02 -2.05
N LEU A 40 -21.54 12.79 -3.16
CA LEU A 40 -20.90 11.49 -3.42
C LEU A 40 -19.62 11.33 -2.60
N THR A 41 -19.65 10.42 -1.63
CA THR A 41 -18.52 10.15 -0.73
C THR A 41 -17.83 8.82 -1.00
N LYS A 42 -18.48 7.90 -1.72
CA LYS A 42 -17.93 6.56 -1.97
C LYS A 42 -18.11 6.09 -3.41
N ILE A 43 -17.03 5.56 -3.99
CA ILE A 43 -17.03 4.89 -5.29
C ILE A 43 -16.42 3.51 -5.11
N THR A 44 -17.08 2.50 -5.66
CA THR A 44 -16.57 1.13 -5.73
C THR A 44 -16.66 0.62 -7.16
N ILE A 45 -15.54 0.17 -7.71
CA ILE A 45 -15.41 -0.35 -9.07
C ILE A 45 -14.86 -1.77 -8.95
N ARG A 46 -15.60 -2.76 -9.45
CA ARG A 46 -15.23 -4.18 -9.34
C ARG A 46 -15.28 -4.87 -10.68
N GLN A 47 -14.23 -5.60 -11.03
CA GLN A 47 -14.22 -6.46 -12.21
C GLN A 47 -14.56 -5.70 -13.52
N CYS A 48 -14.22 -4.42 -13.58
CA CYS A 48 -14.41 -3.58 -14.76
C CYS A 48 -13.11 -3.64 -15.60
N TYR A 49 -13.01 -4.65 -16.47
CA TYR A 49 -11.76 -5.02 -17.16
C TYR A 49 -11.26 -4.02 -18.21
N GLN A 50 -11.94 -2.90 -18.42
CA GLN A 50 -11.50 -1.82 -19.31
C GLN A 50 -10.89 -0.63 -18.53
N VAL A 51 -10.95 -0.65 -17.20
CA VAL A 51 -10.41 0.41 -16.33
C VAL A 51 -8.90 0.23 -16.19
N GLN A 52 -8.14 0.86 -17.10
CA GLN A 52 -6.69 0.87 -17.07
C GLN A 52 -6.13 2.18 -16.51
N GLU A 53 -6.65 3.31 -17.00
CA GLU A 53 -6.19 4.65 -16.60
C GLU A 53 -7.34 5.50 -16.07
N PRO A 54 -7.83 5.26 -14.84
CA PRO A 54 -8.87 6.07 -14.23
C PRO A 54 -8.45 7.55 -14.14
N ALA A 55 -9.34 8.43 -14.60
CA ALA A 55 -9.32 9.87 -14.32
C ALA A 55 -10.54 10.20 -13.48
N ILE A 56 -10.35 10.50 -12.21
CA ILE A 56 -11.45 10.76 -11.28
C ILE A 56 -11.29 12.15 -10.67
N VAL A 57 -12.23 13.03 -10.96
CA VAL A 57 -12.34 14.34 -10.30
C VAL A 57 -13.56 14.28 -9.40
N ALA A 58 -13.34 14.19 -8.09
CA ALA A 58 -14.42 14.08 -7.12
C ALA A 58 -14.01 14.79 -5.81
N PRO A 59 -14.42 16.06 -5.61
CA PRO A 59 -13.89 16.90 -4.54
C PRO A 59 -14.26 16.42 -3.13
N ASN A 60 -15.39 15.72 -2.98
CA ASN A 60 -15.92 15.26 -1.70
C ASN A 60 -15.79 13.74 -1.49
N LEU A 61 -15.08 13.05 -2.39
CA LEU A 61 -14.93 11.61 -2.30
C LEU A 61 -14.01 11.23 -1.15
N GLU A 62 -14.55 10.45 -0.20
CA GLU A 62 -13.81 9.97 0.96
C GLU A 62 -13.25 8.57 0.75
N THR A 63 -13.92 7.75 -0.06
CA THR A 63 -13.56 6.34 -0.29
C THR A 63 -13.59 5.97 -1.77
N LEU A 64 -12.47 5.46 -2.27
CA LEU A 64 -12.35 4.87 -3.60
C LEU A 64 -11.85 3.44 -3.48
N VAL A 65 -12.64 2.50 -3.99
CA VAL A 65 -12.26 1.09 -4.09
C VAL A 65 -12.25 0.70 -5.56
N ILE A 66 -11.10 0.24 -6.05
CA ILE A 66 -10.94 -0.31 -7.40
C ILE A 66 -10.40 -1.72 -7.26
N ASP A 67 -11.25 -2.71 -7.50
CA ASP A 67 -10.97 -4.10 -7.19
C ASP A 67 -11.06 -4.98 -8.44
N HIS A 68 -10.09 -5.88 -8.60
CA HIS A 68 -9.96 -6.77 -9.76
C HIS A 68 -10.07 -6.04 -11.12
N CYS A 69 -9.49 -4.82 -11.22
CA CYS A 69 -9.45 -4.03 -12.46
C CYS A 69 -8.00 -3.90 -12.95
N PRO A 70 -7.72 -3.86 -14.27
CA PRO A 70 -6.35 -3.82 -14.80
C PRO A 70 -5.75 -2.40 -14.76
N VAL A 71 -5.83 -1.73 -13.61
CA VAL A 71 -5.29 -0.38 -13.41
C VAL A 71 -3.78 -0.38 -13.62
N VAL A 72 -3.29 0.54 -14.43
CA VAL A 72 -1.88 0.78 -14.70
C VAL A 72 -1.41 2.16 -14.24
N LYS A 73 -2.27 3.18 -14.19
CA LYS A 73 -1.94 4.48 -13.59
C LYS A 73 -3.20 5.30 -13.40
N PHE A 74 -3.16 6.32 -12.55
CA PHE A 74 -4.16 7.38 -12.60
C PHE A 74 -3.72 8.42 -13.62
N ARG A 75 -4.68 9.02 -14.33
CA ARG A 75 -4.36 10.17 -15.19
C ARG A 75 -4.08 11.41 -14.34
N ALA A 76 -3.30 12.34 -14.89
CA ALA A 76 -2.83 13.54 -14.21
C ALA A 76 -3.96 14.45 -13.71
N GLU A 77 -5.13 14.41 -14.37
CA GLU A 77 -6.32 15.16 -14.01
C GLU A 77 -7.05 14.59 -12.79
N THR A 78 -6.67 13.40 -12.31
CA THR A 78 -7.27 12.81 -11.10
C THR A 78 -7.04 13.73 -9.90
N ASN A 79 -8.12 14.08 -9.22
CA ASN A 79 -8.09 14.97 -8.07
C ASN A 79 -9.11 14.52 -7.02
N LEU A 80 -8.60 14.07 -5.88
CA LEU A 80 -9.35 13.45 -4.78
C LEU A 80 -8.93 14.07 -3.43
N PRO A 81 -9.17 15.37 -3.20
CA PRO A 81 -8.56 16.10 -2.09
C PRO A 81 -9.03 15.64 -0.70
N GLN A 82 -10.22 15.02 -0.61
CA GLN A 82 -10.84 14.56 0.64
C GLN A 82 -10.76 13.04 0.85
N ILE A 83 -10.01 12.33 0.01
CA ILE A 83 -9.96 10.87 0.12
C ILE A 83 -9.24 10.45 1.40
N LYS A 84 -9.90 9.57 2.15
CA LYS A 84 -9.41 8.95 3.39
C LYS A 84 -9.03 7.50 3.15
N ASN A 85 -9.77 6.82 2.26
CA ASN A 85 -9.61 5.40 1.97
C ASN A 85 -9.39 5.19 0.46
N LEU A 86 -8.22 4.69 0.09
CA LEU A 86 -7.92 4.24 -1.27
C LEU A 86 -7.55 2.76 -1.25
N SER A 87 -8.32 1.95 -1.97
CA SER A 87 -8.03 0.53 -2.18
C SER A 87 -7.93 0.23 -3.66
N ILE A 88 -6.81 -0.37 -4.08
CA ILE A 88 -6.54 -0.75 -5.46
C ILE A 88 -6.07 -2.21 -5.46
N SER A 89 -6.78 -3.06 -6.18
CA SER A 89 -6.34 -4.40 -6.52
C SER A 89 -6.31 -4.57 -8.03
N SER A 90 -5.12 -4.81 -8.58
CA SER A 90 -4.91 -4.87 -10.02
C SER A 90 -3.85 -5.91 -10.41
N ARG A 91 -4.14 -6.63 -11.50
CA ARG A 91 -3.19 -7.60 -12.05
C ARG A 91 -2.04 -6.98 -12.83
N ASN A 92 -2.07 -5.67 -13.05
CA ASN A 92 -1.10 -4.95 -13.86
C ASN A 92 -0.36 -3.84 -13.07
N PHE A 93 -0.63 -3.73 -11.76
CA PHE A 93 -0.07 -2.65 -10.95
C PHE A 93 1.39 -2.92 -10.58
N THR A 94 2.32 -2.13 -11.08
CA THR A 94 3.78 -2.31 -10.90
C THR A 94 4.38 -1.33 -9.89
N ALA A 95 5.64 -1.55 -9.54
CA ALA A 95 6.40 -0.66 -8.66
C ALA A 95 6.48 0.80 -9.16
N ALA A 96 6.72 1.00 -10.46
CA ALA A 96 6.78 2.34 -11.05
C ALA A 96 5.44 3.09 -10.88
N GLN A 97 4.33 2.35 -10.97
CA GLN A 97 2.98 2.89 -10.86
C GLN A 97 2.60 3.18 -9.41
N ALA A 98 3.02 2.33 -8.48
CA ALA A 98 2.91 2.59 -7.04
C ALA A 98 3.74 3.82 -6.63
N ARG A 99 4.98 3.95 -7.11
CA ARG A 99 5.82 5.13 -6.89
C ARG A 99 5.15 6.40 -7.43
N HIS A 100 4.63 6.36 -8.66
CA HIS A 100 3.92 7.49 -9.24
C HIS A 100 2.66 7.87 -8.43
N LEU A 101 1.89 6.87 -7.99
CA LEU A 101 0.72 7.06 -7.13
C LEU A 101 1.10 7.81 -5.84
N ILE A 102 2.13 7.33 -5.12
CA ILE A 102 2.56 7.86 -3.84
C ILE A 102 3.20 9.25 -3.97
N LYS A 103 3.99 9.49 -5.02
CA LYS A 103 4.77 10.73 -5.19
C LYS A 103 4.03 11.85 -5.91
N GLU A 104 3.09 11.54 -6.80
CA GLU A 104 2.47 12.55 -7.68
C GLU A 104 0.98 12.77 -7.40
N MET A 105 0.25 11.71 -7.02
CA MET A 105 -1.20 11.78 -6.83
C MET A 105 -1.57 11.99 -5.36
N LEU A 106 -1.10 11.10 -4.48
CA LEU A 106 -1.48 11.10 -3.07
C LEU A 106 -1.04 12.34 -2.25
N PRO A 107 0.00 13.12 -2.62
CA PRO A 107 0.28 14.38 -1.93
C PRO A 107 -0.84 15.43 -2.08
N LYS A 108 -1.71 15.28 -3.09
CA LYS A 108 -2.92 16.12 -3.26
C LYS A 108 -4.07 15.70 -2.32
N SER A 109 -3.89 14.62 -1.57
CA SER A 109 -4.87 13.97 -0.70
C SER A 109 -4.33 13.87 0.73
N PRO A 110 -4.17 15.00 1.44
CA PRO A 110 -3.47 15.03 2.74
C PRO A 110 -4.21 14.29 3.87
N ALA A 111 -5.50 13.98 3.68
CA ALA A 111 -6.34 13.27 4.64
C ALA A 111 -6.33 11.74 4.45
N LEU A 112 -5.52 11.20 3.54
CA LEU A 112 -5.45 9.77 3.29
C LEU A 112 -4.93 9.05 4.54
N ASP A 113 -5.82 8.24 5.13
CA ASP A 113 -5.58 7.47 6.35
C ASP A 113 -5.28 6.00 6.01
N ASN A 114 -5.98 5.47 4.99
CA ASN A 114 -5.92 4.05 4.63
C ASN A 114 -5.56 3.88 3.15
N LEU A 115 -4.46 3.17 2.90
CA LEU A 115 -4.02 2.74 1.57
C LEU A 115 -3.94 1.22 1.53
N SER A 116 -4.68 0.60 0.61
CA SER A 116 -4.59 -0.83 0.33
C SER A 116 -4.18 -1.02 -1.13
N LEU A 117 -3.07 -1.71 -1.34
CA LEU A 117 -2.60 -2.20 -2.64
C LEU A 117 -2.66 -3.74 -2.70
N SER A 118 -3.52 -4.35 -1.88
CA SER A 118 -3.61 -5.81 -1.77
C SER A 118 -3.98 -6.49 -3.09
N GLY A 119 -3.43 -7.67 -3.31
CA GLY A 119 -3.67 -8.43 -4.54
C GLY A 119 -3.02 -7.84 -5.79
N CYS A 120 -2.15 -6.83 -5.68
CA CYS A 120 -1.46 -6.26 -6.83
C CYS A 120 -0.39 -7.23 -7.36
N SER A 121 -0.75 -8.06 -8.34
CA SER A 121 0.06 -9.23 -8.72
C SER A 121 1.37 -8.94 -9.47
N GLN A 122 1.60 -7.69 -9.88
CA GLN A 122 2.86 -7.26 -10.53
C GLN A 122 3.63 -6.26 -9.67
N LEU A 123 3.21 -6.03 -8.43
CA LEU A 123 3.90 -5.13 -7.52
C LEU A 123 5.14 -5.84 -7.00
N GLU A 124 6.32 -5.37 -7.40
CA GLU A 124 7.62 -5.97 -7.05
C GLU A 124 8.27 -5.28 -5.85
N GLN A 125 8.03 -3.98 -5.70
CA GLN A 125 8.59 -3.19 -4.61
C GLN A 125 7.68 -2.03 -4.22
N ILE A 126 7.73 -1.65 -2.95
CA ILE A 126 7.12 -0.44 -2.40
C ILE A 126 8.17 0.36 -1.61
N LEU A 127 8.17 1.67 -1.84
CA LEU A 127 8.95 2.65 -1.09
C LEU A 127 8.02 3.77 -0.63
N VAL A 128 7.96 3.99 0.68
CA VAL A 128 7.31 5.13 1.32
C VAL A 128 8.38 5.86 2.13
N ASP A 129 8.80 7.03 1.64
CA ASP A 129 9.86 7.84 2.25
C ASP A 129 9.33 8.71 3.39
N PRO A 130 10.21 9.23 4.27
CA PRO A 130 9.82 10.23 5.25
C PRO A 130 9.08 11.41 4.63
N GLY A 131 7.87 11.70 5.12
CA GLY A 131 7.03 12.79 4.63
C GLY A 131 6.07 12.40 3.51
N ASP A 132 6.26 11.23 2.88
CA ASP A 132 5.20 10.63 2.08
C ASP A 132 4.03 10.25 2.98
N LEU A 133 2.80 10.46 2.50
CA LEU A 133 1.55 10.03 3.15
C LEU A 133 1.49 10.38 4.65
N PRO A 134 1.54 11.67 5.03
CA PRO A 134 1.78 12.10 6.41
C PRO A 134 0.66 11.75 7.41
N ALA A 135 -0.53 11.37 6.91
CA ALA A 135 -1.70 10.99 7.71
C ALA A 135 -1.99 9.47 7.71
N LEU A 136 -1.18 8.66 7.02
CA LEU A 136 -1.45 7.24 6.81
C LEU A 136 -1.33 6.44 8.12
N SER A 137 -2.42 5.81 8.55
CA SER A 137 -2.41 4.89 9.69
C SER A 137 -2.51 3.41 9.30
N LEU A 138 -3.01 3.08 8.10
CA LEU A 138 -3.08 1.71 7.59
C LEU A 138 -2.49 1.58 6.20
N LEU A 139 -1.58 0.63 6.05
CA LEU A 139 -1.02 0.19 4.78
C LEU A 139 -1.23 -1.31 4.62
N ASP A 140 -1.99 -1.72 3.62
CA ASP A 140 -2.23 -3.13 3.30
C ASP A 140 -1.58 -3.47 1.94
N LEU A 141 -0.57 -4.34 1.99
CA LEU A 141 0.17 -4.87 0.84
C LEU A 141 0.01 -6.41 0.76
N SER A 142 -1.03 -6.96 1.37
CA SER A 142 -1.22 -8.40 1.44
C SER A 142 -1.50 -9.02 0.06
N GLY A 143 -1.08 -10.28 -0.13
CA GLY A 143 -1.41 -11.05 -1.33
C GLY A 143 -0.82 -10.50 -2.64
N CYS A 144 0.33 -9.84 -2.60
CA CYS A 144 1.09 -9.38 -3.75
C CYS A 144 2.18 -10.43 -4.09
N PRO A 145 1.89 -11.46 -4.92
CA PRO A 145 2.77 -12.63 -5.12
C PRO A 145 4.17 -12.32 -5.68
N LYS A 146 4.38 -11.14 -6.28
CA LYS A 146 5.68 -10.70 -6.81
C LYS A 146 6.41 -9.71 -5.92
N LEU A 147 5.83 -9.32 -4.78
CA LEU A 147 6.42 -8.32 -3.91
C LEU A 147 7.68 -8.88 -3.26
N GLU A 148 8.84 -8.31 -3.61
CA GLU A 148 10.15 -8.73 -3.13
C GLU A 148 10.72 -7.76 -2.08
N ARG A 149 10.34 -6.47 -2.14
CA ARG A 149 10.93 -5.41 -1.31
C ARG A 149 9.88 -4.45 -0.76
N VAL A 150 9.93 -4.21 0.54
CA VAL A 150 9.11 -3.21 1.22
C VAL A 150 10.03 -2.31 2.04
N HIS A 151 10.02 -1.02 1.73
CA HIS A 151 10.63 0.02 2.54
C HIS A 151 9.55 1.01 2.95
N VAL A 152 9.33 1.15 4.26
CA VAL A 152 8.34 2.09 4.79
C VAL A 152 8.93 2.87 5.96
N THR A 153 8.98 4.18 5.82
CA THR A 153 9.21 5.11 6.92
C THR A 153 7.94 5.90 7.21
N SER A 154 7.41 5.80 8.43
CA SER A 154 6.20 6.53 8.81
C SER A 154 6.16 6.87 10.28
N LYS A 155 5.64 8.06 10.57
CA LYS A 155 5.41 8.52 11.95
C LYS A 155 4.07 8.09 12.51
N LEU A 156 3.06 7.78 11.67
CA LEU A 156 1.68 7.55 12.12
C LEU A 156 1.13 6.17 11.79
N LEU A 157 1.86 5.36 11.03
CA LEU A 157 1.41 4.03 10.63
C LEU A 157 1.22 3.14 11.87
N LYS A 158 0.01 2.61 12.01
CA LYS A 158 -0.41 1.71 13.11
C LYS A 158 -0.59 0.28 12.64
N ILE A 159 -0.97 0.11 11.38
CA ILE A 159 -1.27 -1.20 10.79
C ILE A 159 -0.50 -1.33 9.48
N LEU A 160 0.30 -2.39 9.39
CA LEU A 160 0.97 -2.82 8.17
C LEU A 160 0.64 -4.29 7.92
N ASP A 161 -0.03 -4.60 6.81
CA ASP A 161 -0.33 -5.98 6.42
C ASP A 161 0.58 -6.40 5.25
N LEU A 162 1.44 -7.39 5.52
CA LEU A 162 2.34 -8.01 4.55
C LEU A 162 2.00 -9.50 4.32
N ALA A 163 0.86 -9.99 4.79
CA ALA A 163 0.52 -11.40 4.73
C ALA A 163 0.42 -11.91 3.28
N ARG A 164 0.69 -13.21 3.08
CA ARG A 164 0.56 -13.90 1.78
C ARG A 164 1.47 -13.32 0.68
N ASN A 165 2.66 -12.86 1.06
CA ASN A 165 3.71 -12.41 0.14
C ASN A 165 4.88 -13.40 0.12
N ASP A 166 4.69 -14.55 -0.52
CA ASP A 166 5.67 -15.65 -0.51
C ASP A 166 7.01 -15.28 -1.17
N SER A 167 7.04 -14.26 -2.03
CA SER A 167 8.27 -13.78 -2.70
C SER A 167 9.01 -12.69 -1.92
N LEU A 168 8.48 -12.23 -0.79
CA LEU A 168 9.03 -11.09 -0.05
C LEU A 168 10.37 -11.45 0.59
N GLN A 169 11.42 -10.71 0.23
CA GLN A 169 12.81 -10.97 0.61
C GLN A 169 13.39 -9.89 1.51
N TYR A 170 12.98 -8.62 1.32
CA TYR A 170 13.53 -7.47 2.02
C TYR A 170 12.41 -6.63 2.66
N VAL A 171 12.50 -6.44 3.97
CA VAL A 171 11.57 -5.58 4.74
C VAL A 171 12.39 -4.59 5.57
N LEU A 172 12.26 -3.31 5.26
CA LEU A 172 12.91 -2.20 5.94
C LEU A 172 11.84 -1.26 6.51
N LEU A 173 11.72 -1.22 7.83
CA LEU A 173 10.68 -0.49 8.52
C LEU A 173 11.28 0.50 9.50
N ASP A 174 10.88 1.76 9.39
CA ASP A 174 11.14 2.81 10.37
C ASP A 174 9.81 3.44 10.79
N LEU A 175 9.24 2.94 11.89
CA LEU A 175 7.85 3.16 12.25
C LEU A 175 7.70 3.63 13.70
N ASP A 176 7.18 4.84 13.92
CA ASP A 176 7.08 5.41 15.27
C ASP A 176 5.86 4.94 16.07
N ASN A 177 4.79 4.45 15.42
CA ASN A 177 3.48 4.24 16.06
C ASN A 177 2.85 2.84 15.85
N ILE A 178 3.60 1.89 15.29
CA ILE A 178 3.15 0.50 15.18
C ILE A 178 3.39 -0.24 16.52
N GLU A 179 2.37 -0.93 17.04
CA GLU A 179 2.47 -1.65 18.32
C GLU A 179 2.53 -3.18 18.13
N ASP A 180 1.88 -3.70 17.09
CA ASP A 180 1.81 -5.12 16.77
C ASP A 180 2.17 -5.32 15.30
N LEU A 181 3.14 -6.19 15.01
CA LEU A 181 3.57 -6.50 13.66
C LEU A 181 3.65 -8.01 13.45
N ASP A 182 2.88 -8.50 12.48
CA ASP A 182 2.90 -9.90 12.06
C ASP A 182 3.60 -10.04 10.70
N LEU A 183 4.75 -10.72 10.71
CA LEU A 183 5.54 -11.07 9.54
C LEU A 183 5.59 -12.60 9.35
N SER A 184 4.69 -13.34 9.99
CA SER A 184 4.72 -14.80 9.96
C SER A 184 4.53 -15.36 8.55
N PHE A 185 5.16 -16.51 8.33
CA PHE A 185 5.13 -17.29 7.10
C PHE A 185 5.65 -16.55 5.86
N LEU A 186 6.41 -15.47 6.03
CA LEU A 186 7.22 -14.88 4.95
C LEU A 186 8.47 -15.76 4.74
N MET A 187 8.28 -16.93 4.14
CA MET A 187 9.28 -18.01 4.09
C MET A 187 10.55 -17.61 3.34
N ASN A 188 10.47 -16.67 2.40
CA ASN A 188 11.60 -16.18 1.61
C ASN A 188 12.22 -14.89 2.16
N LEU A 189 11.77 -14.41 3.34
CA LEU A 189 12.31 -13.21 3.97
C LEU A 189 13.74 -13.48 4.42
N THR A 190 14.70 -12.77 3.81
CA THR A 190 16.14 -12.93 4.08
C THR A 190 16.72 -11.72 4.78
N HIS A 191 16.18 -10.52 4.54
CA HIS A 191 16.65 -9.26 5.12
C HIS A 191 15.52 -8.57 5.87
N LEU A 192 15.75 -8.31 7.15
CA LEU A 192 14.80 -7.63 8.01
C LEU A 192 15.49 -6.49 8.77
N TYR A 193 15.03 -5.28 8.53
CA TYR A 193 15.35 -4.11 9.34
C TYR A 193 14.06 -3.56 9.95
N ILE A 194 14.02 -3.41 11.27
CA ILE A 194 12.92 -2.75 11.97
C ILE A 194 13.51 -1.78 12.99
N ARG A 195 13.24 -0.49 12.84
CA ARG A 195 13.34 0.50 13.91
C ARG A 195 11.94 0.92 14.31
N SER A 196 11.55 0.61 15.54
CA SER A 196 10.24 1.04 16.06
C SER A 196 10.24 1.16 17.58
N PRO A 197 10.21 2.38 18.14
CA PRO A 197 10.15 2.58 19.58
C PRO A 197 8.82 2.10 20.18
N SER A 198 7.74 2.02 19.41
CA SER A 198 6.41 1.66 19.93
C SER A 198 6.06 0.18 19.80
N LEU A 199 6.84 -0.60 19.04
CA LEU A 199 6.54 -2.00 18.77
C LEU A 199 6.63 -2.85 20.05
N ARG A 200 5.53 -3.51 20.40
CA ARG A 200 5.37 -4.37 21.58
C ARG A 200 5.31 -5.84 21.23
N ARG A 201 4.75 -6.21 20.06
CA ARG A 201 4.66 -7.61 19.62
C ARG A 201 5.17 -7.78 18.20
N LEU A 202 6.07 -8.75 18.03
CA LEU A 202 6.62 -9.12 16.73
C LEU A 202 6.45 -10.63 16.50
N ASN A 203 5.77 -11.00 15.42
CA ASN A 203 5.64 -12.39 15.01
C ASN A 203 6.50 -12.67 13.77
N LEU A 204 7.55 -13.48 13.92
CA LEU A 204 8.44 -13.96 12.84
C LEU A 204 8.27 -15.46 12.58
N ARG A 205 7.17 -16.07 13.05
CA ARG A 205 6.94 -17.51 12.91
C ARG A 205 7.12 -17.95 11.45
N GLY A 206 7.94 -18.95 11.21
CA GLY A 206 8.10 -19.55 9.88
C GLY A 206 8.94 -18.74 8.90
N CYS A 207 9.59 -17.65 9.33
CA CYS A 207 10.59 -16.93 8.54
C CYS A 207 11.92 -17.69 8.53
N SER A 208 11.94 -18.86 7.89
CA SER A 208 13.05 -19.83 7.97
C SER A 208 14.35 -19.39 7.28
N GLN A 209 14.30 -18.36 6.43
CA GLN A 209 15.46 -17.83 5.71
C GLN A 209 16.11 -16.63 6.40
N LEU A 210 15.54 -16.13 7.50
CA LEU A 210 16.14 -15.04 8.27
C LEU A 210 17.39 -15.53 8.98
N MET A 211 18.49 -14.79 8.79
CA MET A 211 19.75 -15.03 9.45
C MET A 211 20.12 -13.86 10.35
N ARG A 212 20.91 -14.16 11.39
CA ARG A 212 21.40 -13.19 12.38
C ARG A 212 22.10 -11.98 11.75
N ASN A 213 22.90 -12.20 10.71
CA ASN A 213 23.69 -11.16 10.05
C ASN A 213 22.89 -10.25 9.09
N THR A 214 21.68 -10.66 8.71
CA THR A 214 20.76 -9.92 7.83
C THR A 214 19.49 -9.49 8.56
N THR A 215 19.50 -9.54 9.90
CA THR A 215 18.40 -9.10 10.76
C THR A 215 18.87 -8.02 11.71
N SER A 216 18.21 -6.86 11.69
CA SER A 216 18.42 -5.76 12.63
C SER A 216 17.08 -5.28 13.14
N VAL A 217 16.83 -5.46 14.43
CA VAL A 217 15.57 -5.06 15.06
C VAL A 217 15.87 -4.21 16.29
N ASN A 218 15.62 -2.92 16.17
CA ASN A 218 15.73 -1.93 17.23
C ASN A 218 14.32 -1.49 17.67
N CYS A 219 13.77 -2.25 18.61
CA CYS A 219 12.46 -2.09 19.22
C CYS A 219 12.58 -2.19 20.76
N PRO A 220 12.95 -1.10 21.46
CA PRO A 220 13.28 -1.14 22.89
C PRO A 220 12.09 -1.49 23.81
N ASN A 221 10.84 -1.33 23.33
CA ASN A 221 9.62 -1.64 24.09
C ASN A 221 9.00 -2.99 23.72
N LEU A 222 9.76 -3.88 23.06
CA LEU A 222 9.29 -5.19 22.64
C LEU A 222 9.01 -6.10 23.85
N GLN A 223 7.79 -6.64 23.92
CA GLN A 223 7.30 -7.45 25.05
C GLN A 223 7.06 -8.91 24.66
N LEU A 224 6.76 -9.17 23.39
CA LEU A 224 6.47 -10.50 22.87
C LEU A 224 7.12 -10.69 21.51
N VAL A 225 7.85 -11.80 21.36
CA VAL A 225 8.41 -12.22 20.08
C VAL A 225 8.08 -13.69 19.81
N VAL A 226 7.60 -13.99 18.62
CA VAL A 226 7.37 -15.37 18.17
C VAL A 226 8.41 -15.74 17.12
N LEU A 227 9.27 -16.71 17.45
CA LEU A 227 10.41 -17.13 16.62
C LEU A 227 10.30 -18.56 16.10
N GLN A 228 9.16 -19.24 16.29
CA GLN A 228 9.02 -20.64 15.89
C GLN A 228 9.29 -20.81 14.39
N GLY A 229 10.30 -21.60 14.03
CA GLY A 229 10.66 -21.86 12.64
C GLY A 229 11.63 -20.83 12.04
N THR A 230 12.25 -19.97 12.85
CA THR A 230 13.43 -19.17 12.47
C THR A 230 14.70 -19.76 13.10
N THR A 231 15.87 -19.25 12.71
CA THR A 231 17.15 -19.54 13.40
C THR A 231 17.55 -18.45 14.39
N LEU A 232 16.69 -17.45 14.61
CA LEU A 232 16.97 -16.30 15.48
C LEU A 232 16.69 -16.64 16.94
N ASP A 233 17.40 -15.98 17.84
CA ASP A 233 17.17 -16.02 19.29
C ASP A 233 16.80 -14.64 19.84
N VAL A 234 16.40 -14.57 21.12
CA VAL A 234 15.98 -13.32 21.76
C VAL A 234 17.14 -12.32 21.91
N ASP A 235 18.37 -12.79 21.96
CA ASP A 235 19.57 -11.95 22.05
C ASP A 235 19.92 -11.31 20.69
N ASP A 236 19.23 -11.69 19.60
CA ASP A 236 19.32 -11.07 18.27
C ASP A 236 18.69 -9.69 18.16
N PHE A 237 17.86 -9.29 19.13
CA PHE A 237 17.10 -8.05 19.12
C PHE A 237 17.78 -6.96 19.96
N ASN A 238 17.59 -5.70 19.59
CA ASN A 238 18.03 -4.51 20.34
C ASN A 238 19.55 -4.43 20.60
N ARG A 239 20.35 -4.94 19.66
CA ARG A 239 21.81 -4.88 19.78
C ARG A 239 22.34 -3.46 19.57
N PRO A 240 23.40 -3.06 20.29
CA PRO A 240 24.00 -1.73 20.18
C PRO A 240 24.70 -1.47 18.82
N GLU A 241 24.96 -2.52 18.05
CA GLU A 241 25.67 -2.45 16.76
C GLU A 241 24.96 -3.34 15.73
N GLY A 242 24.31 -2.71 14.75
CA GLY A 242 23.91 -3.33 13.50
C GLY A 242 24.55 -2.54 12.37
N ASN A 243 25.26 -3.20 11.47
CA ASN A 243 25.91 -2.54 10.35
C ASN A 243 24.82 -2.08 9.37
N ASP A 244 24.36 -0.82 9.49
CA ASP A 244 23.29 -0.25 8.66
C ASP A 244 23.59 -0.36 7.15
N GLU A 245 24.87 -0.53 6.79
CA GLU A 245 25.34 -0.80 5.42
C GLU A 245 24.77 -2.10 4.82
N VAL A 246 24.44 -3.11 5.64
CA VAL A 246 23.85 -4.39 5.17
C VAL A 246 22.45 -4.17 4.60
N PHE A 247 21.78 -3.11 5.04
CA PHE A 247 20.42 -2.75 4.65
C PHE A 247 20.39 -1.53 3.72
N ALA A 248 21.56 -1.02 3.29
CA ALA A 248 21.61 0.01 2.27
C ALA A 248 20.98 -0.55 0.98
N LEU A 249 19.92 0.09 0.51
CA LEU A 249 19.34 -0.20 -0.80
C LEU A 249 20.46 -0.07 -1.85
N PRO A 250 20.60 -0.99 -2.82
CA PRO A 250 21.44 -0.72 -3.97
C PRO A 250 20.98 0.62 -4.54
N ALA A 251 21.92 1.54 -4.76
CA ALA A 251 21.65 2.86 -5.30
C ALA A 251 20.66 2.71 -6.44
N SER A 252 19.51 3.38 -6.32
CA SER A 252 18.41 3.37 -7.27
C SER A 252 18.93 3.30 -8.70
N THR A 253 19.01 2.10 -9.27
CA THR A 253 19.11 1.95 -10.71
C THR A 253 17.74 2.34 -11.21
N SER A 254 17.66 3.60 -11.61
CA SER A 254 16.65 4.18 -12.48
C SER A 254 16.02 3.15 -13.41
N PHE A 255 14.73 2.88 -13.21
CA PHE A 255 13.80 2.38 -14.22
C PHE A 255 12.46 3.08 -14.04
#